data_AF-A0A0P9V0A2-F1
#
_entry.id   AF-A0A0P9V0A2-F1
#
_cell.length_a   1.000
_cell.length_b   1.000
_cell.length_c   1.000
_cell.angle_alpha   90.00
_cell.angle_beta   90.00
_cell.angle_gamma   90.00
#
_symmetry.space_group_name_H-M   'P 1'
#
loop_
_entity.id
_entity.type
_entity.pdbx_description
1 polymer ?
#
loop_
_entity_poly.entity_id
_entity_poly.type
_entity_poly.pdbx_seq_one_letter_code
_entity_poly.pdbx_strand_id
1 'polypeptide(L)'
;MDFNSIPISAIKRIEVLRDGAGAQYGSDAIAGVINIILDDAPQGGEVSSTYGAYHTRQKAIGKTTTDGQNSLTTAKIGTRLGEEGGFILGGTEYKDRNPTNRAGFDGFADTPGQRNYVMGDGVARDVNLWFNGEVPLGNGKAYSFDTYNQRHTTGTEFYRYPTDQPQF
;
A
#
# COMPACT_ATOMS: atom_id res chain seq x y z
N MET A 1 -13.01 -0.17 -6.42
CA MET A 1 -11.72 0.17 -7.06
C MET A 1 -10.68 0.23 -5.98
N ASP A 2 -9.76 -0.72 -5.95
CA ASP A 2 -8.65 -0.71 -5.00
C ASP A 2 -7.48 0.02 -5.66
N PHE A 3 -7.27 1.29 -5.32
CA PHE A 3 -6.16 2.12 -5.84
C PHE A 3 -4.79 1.67 -5.31
N ASN A 4 -4.77 0.68 -4.42
CA ASN A 4 -3.59 0.20 -3.73
C ASN A 4 -2.74 -0.76 -4.60
N SER A 5 -3.12 -1.00 -5.85
CA SER A 5 -2.43 -1.94 -6.77
C SER A 5 -1.31 -1.32 -7.61
N ILE A 6 -1.20 0.02 -7.66
CA ILE A 6 -0.09 0.70 -8.37
C ILE A 6 1.03 0.98 -7.36
N PRO A 7 2.21 0.35 -7.48
CA PRO A 7 3.31 0.56 -6.55
C PRO A 7 3.82 1.99 -6.62
N ILE A 8 4.16 2.59 -5.47
CA ILE A 8 4.61 3.99 -5.42
C ILE A 8 5.92 4.15 -6.20
N SER A 9 6.77 3.12 -6.16
CA SER A 9 8.02 3.07 -6.93
C SER A 9 7.84 3.10 -8.45
N ALA A 10 6.65 2.78 -8.97
CA ALA A 10 6.34 2.82 -10.40
C ALA A 10 5.90 4.21 -10.89
N ILE A 11 5.55 5.13 -9.97
CA ILE A 11 4.93 6.41 -10.31
C ILE A 11 5.99 7.49 -10.45
N LYS A 12 6.00 8.16 -11.59
CA LYS A 12 6.80 9.37 -11.82
C LYS A 12 6.10 10.62 -11.29
N ARG A 13 4.82 10.77 -11.59
CA ARG A 13 3.99 11.89 -11.12
C ARG A 13 2.50 11.58 -11.23
N ILE A 14 1.70 12.35 -10.50
CA ILE A 14 0.24 12.31 -10.55
C ILE A 14 -0.27 13.70 -10.93
N GLU A 15 -1.16 13.75 -11.91
CA GLU A 15 -1.82 14.97 -12.38
C GLU A 15 -3.31 14.89 -12.00
N VAL A 16 -3.84 15.96 -11.40
CA VAL A 16 -5.24 16.01 -10.94
C VAL A 16 -5.96 17.17 -11.61
N LEU A 17 -6.98 16.85 -12.40
CA LEU A 17 -7.82 17.79 -13.12
C LEU A 17 -9.16 17.90 -12.40
N ARG A 18 -9.39 19.01 -11.70
CA ARG A 18 -10.55 19.19 -10.81
C ARG A 18 -11.82 19.72 -11.51
N ASP A 19 -11.67 20.42 -12.63
CA ASP A 19 -12.80 20.97 -13.39
C ASP A 19 -12.53 20.78 -14.90
N GLY A 20 -13.51 20.28 -15.66
CA GLY A 20 -13.49 20.32 -17.12
C GLY A 20 -12.91 19.11 -17.86
N ALA A 21 -12.58 18.01 -17.18
CA ALA A 21 -12.05 16.81 -17.84
C ALA A 21 -13.09 16.05 -18.70
N GLY A 22 -14.39 16.34 -18.53
CA GLY A 22 -15.46 15.70 -19.29
C GLY A 22 -15.39 15.91 -20.81
N ALA A 23 -14.74 16.98 -21.27
CA ALA A 23 -14.57 17.26 -22.70
C ALA A 23 -13.48 16.41 -23.38
N GLN A 24 -12.54 15.82 -22.62
CA GLN A 24 -11.46 14.95 -23.15
C GLN A 24 -11.58 13.49 -22.70
N TYR A 25 -12.18 13.22 -21.53
CA TYR A 25 -12.23 11.89 -20.91
C TYR A 25 -13.64 11.32 -20.72
N GLY A 26 -14.69 12.03 -21.17
CA GLY A 26 -16.07 11.54 -21.19
C GLY A 26 -16.93 11.91 -19.97
N SER A 27 -18.23 11.61 -20.05
CA SER A 27 -19.25 12.05 -19.09
C SER A 27 -19.07 11.55 -17.65
N ASP A 28 -18.23 10.55 -17.42
CA ASP A 28 -18.01 9.95 -16.09
C ASP A 28 -17.03 10.77 -15.23
N ALA A 29 -16.42 11.82 -15.78
CA ALA A 29 -15.46 12.70 -15.13
C ALA A 29 -16.09 13.86 -14.32
N ILE A 30 -17.23 13.63 -13.67
CA ILE A 30 -18.01 14.67 -12.95
C ILE A 30 -17.28 15.18 -11.70
N ALA A 31 -16.47 14.33 -11.05
CA ALA A 31 -15.69 14.68 -9.86
C ALA A 31 -14.21 15.03 -10.14
N GLY A 32 -13.81 15.04 -11.42
CA GLY A 32 -12.42 15.25 -11.86
C GLY A 32 -11.72 13.99 -12.36
N VAL A 33 -10.50 14.15 -12.90
CA VAL A 33 -9.66 13.07 -13.45
C VAL A 33 -8.31 13.04 -12.73
N ILE A 34 -7.88 11.83 -12.37
CA ILE A 34 -6.53 11.55 -11.86
C ILE A 34 -5.78 10.81 -12.97
N ASN A 35 -4.71 11.42 -13.47
CA ASN A 35 -3.80 10.79 -14.42
C ASN A 35 -2.51 10.39 -13.70
N ILE A 36 -2.20 9.09 -13.70
CA ILE A 36 -1.00 8.54 -13.07
C ILE A 36 0.00 8.25 -14.17
N ILE A 37 1.16 8.91 -14.10
CA ILE A 37 2.21 8.75 -15.10
C ILE A 37 3.31 7.86 -14.51
N LEU A 38 3.56 6.75 -15.19
CA LEU A 38 4.58 5.77 -14.80
C LEU A 38 5.99 6.27 -15.08
N ASP A 39 6.95 5.71 -14.36
CA ASP A 39 8.38 5.97 -14.55
C ASP A 39 8.85 5.44 -15.92
N ASP A 40 9.58 6.30 -16.62
CA ASP A 40 10.08 6.15 -17.99
C ASP A 40 11.60 6.45 -18.08
N ALA A 41 12.25 6.68 -16.93
CA ALA A 41 13.64 7.10 -16.85
C ALA A 41 14.50 5.94 -16.33
N PRO A 42 14.95 5.02 -17.20
CA PRO A 42 15.80 3.89 -16.82
C PRO A 42 17.24 4.36 -16.52
N GLN A 43 17.45 5.04 -15.42
CA GLN A 43 18.77 5.47 -14.98
C GLN A 43 19.27 4.55 -13.87
N GLY A 44 19.87 3.44 -14.30
CA GLY A 44 20.47 2.45 -13.40
C GLY A 44 19.42 1.75 -12.52
N GLY A 45 19.84 1.44 -11.30
CA GLY A 45 18.98 0.86 -10.27
C GLY A 45 18.89 1.77 -9.05
N GLU A 46 17.72 1.79 -8.43
CA GLU A 46 17.46 2.52 -7.19
C GLU A 46 16.90 1.55 -6.16
N VAL A 47 17.39 1.65 -4.93
CA VAL A 47 16.86 0.93 -3.78
C VAL A 47 16.58 1.95 -2.69
N SER A 48 15.38 1.91 -2.13
CA SER A 48 14.98 2.75 -1.00
C SER A 48 14.34 1.89 0.08
N SER A 49 14.55 2.28 1.33
CA SER A 49 13.92 1.61 2.47
C SER A 49 13.54 2.64 3.52
N THR A 50 12.32 2.53 4.02
CA THR A 50 11.78 3.35 5.11
C THR A 50 11.33 2.43 6.24
N TYR A 51 11.54 2.87 7.48
CA TYR A 51 11.09 2.16 8.67
C TYR A 51 10.48 3.14 9.67
N GLY A 52 9.42 2.72 10.36
CA GLY A 52 8.74 3.53 11.35
C GLY A 52 8.08 2.69 12.44
N ALA A 53 7.63 3.33 13.51
CA ALA A 53 6.84 2.71 14.57
C ALA A 53 5.96 3.77 15.25
N TYR A 54 4.85 3.34 15.85
CA TYR A 54 4.04 4.22 16.68
C TYR A 54 4.62 4.28 18.08
N HIS A 55 4.75 5.50 18.62
CA HIS A 55 5.02 5.73 20.03
C HIS A 55 3.85 6.51 20.62
N THR A 56 2.98 5.84 21.39
CA THR A 56 1.68 6.41 21.78
C THR A 56 1.47 6.33 23.29
N ARG A 57 1.13 7.47 23.91
CA ARG A 57 0.66 7.54 25.30
C ARG A 57 -0.87 7.46 25.34
N GLN A 58 -1.38 6.37 25.90
CA GLN A 58 -2.80 6.13 26.07
C GLN A 58 -3.25 6.67 27.43
N LYS A 59 -3.77 7.91 27.45
CA LYS A 59 -4.16 8.60 28.70
C LYS A 59 -5.22 7.81 29.49
N ALA A 60 -6.18 7.19 28.81
CA ALA A 60 -7.28 6.44 29.43
C ALA A 60 -6.82 5.26 30.31
N ILE A 61 -5.67 4.65 29.98
CA ILE A 61 -5.10 3.50 30.71
C ILE A 61 -3.73 3.80 31.32
N GLY A 62 -3.29 5.07 31.30
CA GLY A 62 -2.00 5.51 31.84
C GLY A 62 -0.76 4.87 31.20
N LYS A 63 -0.88 4.22 30.04
CA LYS A 63 0.18 3.38 29.44
C LYS A 63 0.79 4.04 28.20
N THR A 64 2.11 4.03 28.11
CA THR A 64 2.84 4.33 26.86
C THR A 64 3.19 3.02 26.17
N THR A 65 2.91 2.91 24.87
CA THR A 65 3.18 1.70 24.07
C THR A 65 3.93 2.09 22.81
N THR A 66 4.93 1.30 22.45
CA THR A 66 5.61 1.37 21.15
C THR A 66 5.28 0.10 20.36
N ASP A 67 4.56 0.22 19.25
CA ASP A 67 4.12 -0.90 18.42
C ASP A 67 3.85 -0.46 16.96
N GLY A 68 3.31 -1.35 16.13
CA GLY A 68 3.04 -1.09 14.72
C GLY A 68 4.28 -0.72 13.91
N GLN A 69 5.41 -1.33 14.26
CA GLN A 69 6.63 -1.24 13.46
C GLN A 69 6.30 -1.58 12.00
N ASN A 70 6.68 -0.71 11.09
CA ASN A 70 6.43 -0.88 9.67
C ASN A 70 7.70 -0.62 8.86
N SER A 71 7.80 -1.28 7.72
CA SER A 71 8.82 -1.03 6.72
C SER A 71 8.23 -1.03 5.31
N LEU A 72 8.84 -0.22 4.46
CA LEU A 72 8.60 -0.18 3.03
C LEU A 72 9.96 -0.22 2.35
N THR A 73 10.22 -1.27 1.59
CA THR A 73 11.44 -1.40 0.78
C THR A 73 11.04 -1.45 -0.69
N THR A 74 11.63 -0.57 -1.48
CA THR A 74 11.45 -0.53 -2.93
C THR A 74 12.78 -0.78 -3.61
N ALA A 75 12.74 -1.49 -4.73
CA ALA A 75 13.86 -1.63 -5.62
C ALA A 75 13.37 -1.53 -7.06
N LYS A 76 14.05 -0.76 -7.90
CA LYS A 76 13.76 -0.67 -9.33
C LYS A 76 15.05 -0.70 -10.13
N ILE A 77 14.95 -1.20 -11.36
CA ILE A 77 16.06 -1.24 -12.30
C ILE A 77 15.52 -1.14 -13.71
N GLY A 78 16.24 -0.42 -14.56
CA GLY A 78 15.89 -0.30 -15.97
C GLY A 78 17.09 -0.01 -16.86
N THR A 79 16.87 -0.17 -18.16
CA THR A 79 17.81 0.24 -19.19
C THR A 79 17.10 0.97 -20.33
N ARG A 80 17.83 1.86 -21.01
CA ARG A 80 17.42 2.32 -22.35
C ARG A 80 17.62 1.20 -23.36
N LEU A 81 16.79 1.19 -24.40
CA LEU A 81 16.88 0.25 -25.50
C LEU A 81 17.35 0.95 -26.76
N GLY A 82 18.41 0.42 -27.38
CA GLY A 82 18.91 0.90 -28.66
C GLY A 82 19.36 2.37 -28.70
N GLU A 83 19.74 2.82 -29.89
CA GLU A 83 20.06 4.23 -30.17
C GLU A 83 18.81 5.02 -30.62
N GLU A 84 17.76 4.32 -31.08
CA GLU A 84 16.50 4.88 -31.58
C GLU A 84 15.53 5.32 -30.47
N GLY A 85 15.91 5.14 -29.21
CA GLY A 85 15.09 5.46 -28.03
C GLY A 85 14.29 4.27 -27.52
N GLY A 86 13.64 4.42 -26.37
CA GLY A 86 12.92 3.34 -25.70
C GLY A 86 13.58 2.89 -24.40
N PHE A 87 12.83 2.13 -23.61
CA PHE A 87 13.24 1.70 -22.29
C PHE A 87 12.53 0.44 -21.84
N ILE A 88 13.17 -0.27 -20.91
CA ILE A 88 12.53 -1.25 -20.04
C ILE A 88 12.87 -0.86 -18.62
N LEU A 89 11.85 -0.82 -17.76
CA LEU A 89 11.96 -0.53 -16.35
C LEU A 89 11.05 -1.49 -15.58
N GLY A 90 11.55 -2.01 -14.47
CA GLY A 90 10.75 -2.81 -13.57
C GLY A 90 11.17 -2.59 -12.13
N GLY A 91 10.28 -2.96 -11.22
CA GLY A 91 10.56 -2.82 -9.81
C GLY A 91 9.71 -3.73 -8.94
N THR A 92 10.10 -3.75 -7.68
CA THR A 92 9.45 -4.48 -6.62
C THR A 92 9.27 -3.58 -5.40
N GLU A 93 8.21 -3.83 -4.66
CA GLU A 93 7.89 -3.15 -3.42
C GLU A 93 7.46 -4.19 -2.38
N TYR A 94 8.22 -4.26 -1.28
CA TYR A 94 7.90 -5.07 -0.12
C TYR A 94 7.45 -4.18 1.04
N LYS A 95 6.26 -4.45 1.57
CA LYS A 95 5.71 -3.79 2.75
C LYS A 95 5.58 -4.81 3.87
N ASP A 96 6.06 -4.47 5.06
CA ASP A 96 5.81 -5.23 6.27
C ASP A 96 5.22 -4.31 7.33
N ARG A 97 4.11 -4.69 7.93
CA ARG A 97 3.45 -3.94 8.99
C ARG A 97 3.10 -4.89 10.13
N ASN A 98 3.74 -4.67 11.26
CA ASN A 98 3.42 -5.35 12.52
C ASN A 98 2.12 -4.81 13.12
N PRO A 99 1.45 -5.59 13.98
CA PRO A 99 0.15 -5.21 14.48
C PRO A 99 0.27 -4.08 15.52
N THR A 100 -0.84 -3.37 15.72
CA THR A 100 -0.99 -2.43 16.83
C THR A 100 -1.99 -2.97 17.82
N ASN A 101 -1.87 -2.58 19.10
CA ASN A 101 -2.90 -2.91 20.07
C ASN A 101 -3.14 -1.78 21.06
N ARG A 102 -4.33 -1.21 20.98
CA ARG A 102 -4.91 -0.13 21.77
C ARG A 102 -5.93 -0.62 22.80
N ALA A 103 -6.10 -1.95 22.95
CA ALA A 103 -6.97 -2.52 23.97
C ALA A 103 -6.42 -2.21 25.37
N GLY A 104 -7.31 -1.71 26.24
CA GLY A 104 -7.09 -1.54 27.68
C GLY A 104 -7.23 -2.85 28.47
N PHE A 105 -7.22 -2.76 29.79
CA PHE A 105 -7.53 -3.90 30.65
C PHE A 105 -9.00 -4.29 30.54
N ASP A 106 -9.29 -5.59 30.62
CA ASP A 106 -10.66 -6.08 30.74
C ASP A 106 -11.26 -5.64 32.10
N GLY A 107 -12.41 -4.98 32.06
CA GLY A 107 -13.14 -4.48 33.22
C GLY A 107 -14.23 -5.43 33.73
N PHE A 108 -14.45 -6.58 33.07
CA PHE A 108 -15.41 -7.59 33.53
C PHE A 108 -14.82 -8.43 34.67
N ALA A 109 -15.64 -8.66 35.70
CA ALA A 109 -15.22 -9.09 37.04
C ALA A 109 -14.62 -10.52 37.13
N ASP A 110 -14.80 -11.37 36.11
CA ASP A 110 -14.35 -12.77 36.12
C ASP A 110 -12.92 -12.98 35.58
N THR A 111 -12.29 -11.98 34.96
CA THR A 111 -10.86 -12.00 34.61
C THR A 111 -10.18 -10.64 34.82
N PRO A 112 -10.11 -10.12 36.05
CA PRO A 112 -9.48 -8.82 36.31
C PRO A 112 -8.00 -8.86 35.89
N GLY A 113 -7.61 -7.99 34.95
CA GLY A 113 -6.23 -7.81 34.53
C GLY A 113 -5.76 -8.65 33.33
N GLN A 114 -6.62 -9.48 32.73
CA GLN A 114 -6.31 -10.16 31.48
C GLN A 114 -6.66 -9.29 30.26
N ARG A 115 -5.82 -9.37 29.22
CA ARG A 115 -6.03 -8.63 27.97
C ARG A 115 -6.79 -9.52 27.00
N ASN A 116 -8.11 -9.53 27.12
CA ASN A 116 -8.97 -10.48 26.42
C ASN A 116 -9.29 -10.11 24.96
N TYR A 117 -8.85 -8.95 24.46
CA TYR A 117 -9.03 -8.58 23.05
C TYR A 117 -7.87 -7.72 22.52
N VAL A 118 -7.76 -7.68 21.20
CA VAL A 118 -6.83 -6.81 20.47
C VAL A 118 -7.65 -5.77 19.72
N MET A 119 -7.35 -4.50 19.95
CA MET A 119 -7.97 -3.40 19.23
C MET A 119 -6.89 -2.66 18.46
N GLY A 120 -6.80 -2.88 17.17
CA GLY A 120 -5.79 -2.24 16.34
C GLY A 120 -5.63 -2.95 15.01
N ASP A 121 -4.60 -2.53 14.28
CA ASP A 121 -4.31 -3.08 12.97
C ASP A 121 -3.73 -4.49 13.10
N GLY A 122 -4.15 -5.37 12.19
CA GLY A 122 -3.53 -6.67 12.01
C GLY A 122 -2.17 -6.58 11.32
N VAL A 123 -1.46 -7.71 11.31
CA VAL A 123 -0.24 -7.89 10.51
C VAL A 123 -0.62 -7.77 9.05
N ALA A 124 0.16 -7.04 8.25
CA ALA A 124 0.06 -7.10 6.80
C ALA A 124 1.43 -7.17 6.15
N ARG A 125 1.55 -8.02 5.13
CA ARG A 125 2.73 -8.15 4.29
C ARG A 125 2.30 -8.14 2.84
N ASP A 126 2.88 -7.22 2.09
CA ASP A 126 2.52 -7.01 0.69
C ASP A 126 3.78 -7.10 -0.16
N VAL A 127 3.68 -7.84 -1.28
CA VAL A 127 4.67 -7.85 -2.35
C VAL A 127 4.00 -7.29 -3.59
N ASN A 128 4.62 -6.29 -4.20
CA ASN A 128 4.20 -5.77 -5.49
C ASN A 128 5.34 -5.89 -6.48
N LEU A 129 5.02 -6.29 -7.71
CA LEU A 129 5.90 -6.24 -8.85
C LEU A 129 5.26 -5.32 -9.90
N TRP A 130 6.09 -4.59 -10.61
CA TRP A 130 5.63 -3.77 -11.73
C TRP A 130 6.67 -3.74 -12.84
N PHE A 131 6.17 -3.51 -14.04
CA PHE A 131 6.94 -3.41 -15.27
C PHE A 131 6.35 -2.30 -16.13
N ASN A 132 7.22 -1.53 -16.78
CA ASN A 132 6.87 -0.55 -17.79
C ASN A 132 7.94 -0.56 -18.89
N GLY A 133 7.51 -0.53 -20.15
CA GLY A 133 8.43 -0.54 -21.27
C GLY A 133 7.87 0.12 -22.52
N GLU A 134 8.78 0.72 -23.27
CA GLU A 134 8.56 1.26 -24.61
C GLU A 134 9.66 0.74 -25.53
N VAL A 135 9.28 0.11 -26.63
CA VAL A 135 10.20 -0.48 -27.61
C VAL A 135 9.92 0.12 -28.99
N PRO A 136 10.92 0.70 -29.69
CA PRO A 136 10.78 1.10 -31.08
C PRO A 136 10.58 -0.12 -31.97
N LEU A 137 9.66 -0.01 -32.93
CA LEU A 137 9.37 -1.03 -33.93
C LEU A 137 9.40 -0.37 -35.31
N GLY A 138 10.60 -0.15 -35.84
CA GLY A 138 10.81 0.50 -37.14
C GLY A 138 10.26 1.92 -37.15
N ASN A 139 9.11 2.12 -37.80
CA ASN A 139 8.41 3.40 -37.89
C ASN A 139 7.37 3.63 -36.78
N GLY A 140 7.21 2.69 -35.85
CA GLY A 140 6.25 2.78 -34.73
C GLY A 140 6.90 2.52 -33.37
N LYS A 141 6.07 2.54 -32.33
CA LYS A 141 6.45 2.20 -30.95
C LYS A 141 5.44 1.22 -30.37
N ALA A 142 5.92 0.23 -29.63
CA ALA A 142 5.10 -0.60 -28.76
C ALA A 142 5.33 -0.19 -27.31
N TYR A 143 4.26 -0.15 -26.53
CA TYR A 143 4.31 0.08 -25.09
C TYR A 143 3.66 -1.08 -24.36
N SER A 144 4.16 -1.40 -23.17
CA SER A 144 3.58 -2.41 -22.28
C SER A 144 3.78 -1.99 -20.83
N PHE A 145 2.76 -2.22 -20.00
CA PHE A 145 2.84 -2.03 -18.56
C PHE A 145 2.11 -3.15 -17.87
N ASP A 146 2.67 -3.64 -16.76
CA ASP A 146 2.11 -4.75 -16.00
C ASP A 146 2.31 -4.51 -14.51
N THR A 147 1.35 -4.94 -13.70
CA THR A 147 1.44 -4.90 -12.24
C THR A 147 0.93 -6.21 -11.64
N TYR A 148 1.60 -6.68 -10.60
CA TYR A 148 1.20 -7.84 -9.81
C TYR A 148 1.26 -7.47 -8.33
N ASN A 149 0.20 -7.74 -7.60
CA ASN A 149 0.11 -7.50 -6.16
C ASN A 149 -0.29 -8.80 -5.45
N GLN A 150 0.41 -9.11 -4.37
CA GLN A 150 0.01 -10.13 -3.42
C GLN A 150 0.07 -9.57 -2.01
N ARG A 151 -1.04 -9.67 -1.29
CA ARG A 151 -1.18 -9.19 0.08
C ARG A 151 -1.63 -10.31 1.01
N HIS A 152 -0.89 -10.51 2.09
CA HIS A 152 -1.29 -11.36 3.19
C HIS A 152 -1.57 -10.49 4.41
N THR A 153 -2.72 -10.66 5.05
CA THR A 153 -3.09 -9.90 6.24
C THR A 153 -3.68 -10.85 7.27
N THR A 154 -3.25 -10.72 8.53
CA THR A 154 -3.77 -11.48 9.66
C THR A 154 -4.30 -10.51 10.70
N GLY A 155 -5.62 -10.52 10.89
CA GLY A 155 -6.29 -9.78 11.94
C GLY A 155 -6.52 -10.64 13.18
N THR A 156 -6.95 -9.99 14.26
CA THR A 156 -7.46 -10.67 15.46
C THR A 156 -8.97 -10.41 15.51
N GLU A 157 -9.73 -11.45 15.80
CA GLU A 157 -11.19 -11.34 15.95
C GLU A 157 -11.55 -10.95 17.39
N PHE A 158 -12.76 -10.42 17.57
CA PHE A 158 -13.29 -10.11 18.89
C PHE A 158 -13.43 -11.39 19.72
N TYR A 159 -12.95 -11.36 20.96
CA TYR A 159 -13.22 -12.40 21.92
C TYR A 159 -14.72 -12.44 22.24
N ARG A 160 -15.34 -13.62 22.09
CA ARG A 160 -16.74 -13.85 22.44
C ARG A 160 -16.82 -14.57 23.79
N TYR A 161 -17.60 -14.04 24.72
CA TYR A 161 -17.84 -14.71 25.99
C TYR A 161 -18.72 -15.96 25.79
N PRO A 162 -18.50 -17.06 26.54
CA PRO A 162 -19.23 -18.32 26.36
C PRO A 162 -20.75 -18.25 26.54
N THR A 163 -21.28 -17.19 27.15
CA THR A 163 -22.69 -17.05 27.54
C THR A 163 -23.58 -16.33 26.54
N ASP A 164 -23.03 -15.75 25.46
CA ASP A 164 -23.83 -15.06 24.44
C ASP A 164 -24.41 -16.07 23.43
N GLN A 165 -25.37 -16.88 23.89
CA GLN A 165 -26.28 -17.57 22.97
C GLN A 165 -27.27 -16.53 22.41
N PRO A 166 -27.45 -16.45 21.08
CA PRO A 166 -28.50 -15.61 20.51
C PRO A 166 -29.86 -16.16 20.94
N GLN A 167 -30.58 -15.38 21.72
CA GLN A 167 -32.00 -15.60 21.98
C GLN A 167 -32.74 -15.29 20.67
N PHE A 168 -33.14 -16.34 19.94
CA PHE A 168 -34.11 -16.25 18.85
C PHE A 168 -35.53 -16.25 19.40
#